data_AF-A0A3P9MJM8-F1
#
_entry.id   AF-A0A3P9MJM8-F1
#
_cell.length_a   1.000
_cell.length_b   1.000
_cell.length_c   1.000
_cell.angle_alpha   90.00
_cell.angle_beta   90.00
_cell.angle_gamma   90.00
#
_symmetry.space_group_name_H-M   'P 1'
#
loop_
_entity.id
_entity.type
_entity.pdbx_description
1 polymer ?
#
loop_
_entity_poly.entity_id
_entity_poly.type
_entity_poly.pdbx_seq_one_letter_code
_entity_poly.pdbx_strand_id
1 'polypeptide(L)'
;MDAASPEPSLYTVKAVFILDNDGNRLLSKYYDPELYPSIKEQRNFESNIFNKTHKADNEIAFLEGLTIVYKSSIDLFFYVAGSAQENELMLMSVLSCLFDSLTHVLRKNVERKCLLENMEGAFLVVDEIIDGGVILESDHQQVLQKVNYRADDNPLTEQSVTQHLTEKLALTSNVLQSAKDQIKWSILK
;
A
#
# COMPACT_ATOMS: atom_id res chain seq x y z
N MET A 1 5.78 -27.76 34.44
CA MET A 1 6.57 -26.55 34.15
C MET A 1 5.72 -25.72 33.23
N ASP A 2 4.96 -24.80 33.82
CA ASP A 2 4.07 -23.92 33.08
C ASP A 2 4.91 -22.98 32.24
N ALA A 3 4.94 -23.22 30.92
CA ALA A 3 5.33 -22.19 29.97
C ALA A 3 4.21 -21.14 30.02
N ALA A 4 4.36 -20.16 30.92
CA ALA A 4 3.52 -18.98 30.88
C ALA A 4 3.63 -18.40 29.47
N SER A 5 2.53 -18.45 28.72
CA SER A 5 2.43 -17.72 27.46
C SER A 5 2.79 -16.27 27.78
N PRO A 6 3.78 -15.68 27.09
CA PRO A 6 4.15 -14.29 27.34
C PRO A 6 2.89 -13.42 27.20
N GLU A 7 2.72 -12.45 28.11
CA GLU A 7 1.56 -11.58 28.04
C GLU A 7 1.51 -10.88 26.68
N PRO A 8 0.31 -10.78 26.06
CA PRO A 8 0.17 -10.15 24.76
C PRO A 8 0.66 -8.70 24.85
N SER A 9 1.66 -8.36 24.02
CA SER A 9 2.21 -7.02 23.96
C SER A 9 1.55 -6.24 22.82
N LEU A 10 1.31 -4.95 23.02
CA LEU A 10 0.85 -4.07 21.95
C LEU A 10 1.93 -3.83 20.87
N TYR A 11 3.20 -4.12 21.18
CA TYR A 11 4.37 -3.87 20.33
C TYR A 11 4.65 -5.06 19.40
N THR A 12 3.71 -5.30 18.50
CA THR A 12 3.73 -6.46 17.59
C THR A 12 4.80 -6.34 16.51
N VAL A 13 4.92 -5.16 15.89
CA VAL A 13 5.79 -4.97 14.73
C VAL A 13 7.17 -4.49 15.18
N LYS A 14 8.19 -5.28 14.85
CA LYS A 14 9.60 -4.98 15.14
C LYS A 14 10.26 -4.18 14.03
N ALA A 15 9.91 -4.46 12.78
CA ALA A 15 10.41 -3.70 11.63
C ALA A 15 9.46 -3.81 10.44
N VAL A 16 9.51 -2.78 9.58
CA VAL A 16 8.90 -2.78 8.24
C VAL A 16 9.94 -2.22 7.28
N PHE A 17 10.14 -2.88 6.14
CA PHE A 17 11.10 -2.42 5.15
C PHE A 17 10.76 -2.89 3.74
N ILE A 18 11.22 -2.11 2.77
CA ILE A 18 11.03 -2.36 1.35
C ILE A 18 12.41 -2.38 0.69
N LEU A 19 12.70 -3.47 -0.03
CA LEU A 19 13.94 -3.67 -0.77
C LEU A 19 13.64 -3.67 -2.28
N ASP A 20 14.63 -3.32 -3.09
CA ASP A 20 14.59 -3.56 -4.53
C ASP A 20 15.01 -5.00 -4.89
N ASN A 21 14.98 -5.30 -6.19
CA ASN A 21 15.34 -6.60 -6.73
C ASN A 21 16.82 -7.01 -6.54
N ASP A 22 17.68 -6.08 -6.13
CA ASP A 22 19.07 -6.35 -5.79
C ASP A 22 19.29 -6.46 -4.27
N GLY A 23 18.22 -6.34 -3.49
CA GLY A 23 18.25 -6.36 -2.01
C GLY A 23 18.66 -5.02 -1.40
N ASN A 24 18.69 -3.93 -2.17
CA ASN A 24 18.98 -2.60 -1.62
C ASN A 24 17.74 -2.03 -0.95
N ARG A 25 17.92 -1.52 0.28
CA ARG A 25 16.87 -0.81 1.02
C ARG A 25 16.40 0.44 0.29
N LEU A 26 15.09 0.55 0.08
CA LEU A 26 14.40 1.75 -0.38
C LEU A 26 13.71 2.47 0.79
N LEU A 27 13.06 1.70 1.68
CA LEU A 27 12.39 2.20 2.87
C LEU A 27 12.67 1.25 4.04
N SER A 28 12.85 1.78 5.25
CA SER A 28 12.89 0.97 6.47
C SER A 28 12.44 1.77 7.69
N LYS A 29 11.67 1.16 8.57
CA LYS A 29 11.46 1.59 9.96
C LYS A 29 11.66 0.41 10.90
N TYR A 30 12.42 0.64 11.96
CA TYR A 30 12.69 -0.32 13.02
C TYR A 30 12.13 0.26 14.32
N TYR A 31 11.32 -0.53 15.01
CA TYR A 31 10.58 -0.09 16.20
C TYR A 31 11.13 -0.69 17.49
N ASP A 32 12.14 -1.56 17.39
CA ASP A 32 12.85 -2.15 18.51
C ASP A 32 14.33 -1.72 18.48
N PRO A 33 14.70 -0.67 19.24
CA PRO A 33 16.08 -0.15 19.26
C PRO A 33 17.07 -1.12 19.88
N GLU A 34 16.62 -2.07 20.72
CA GLU A 34 17.49 -3.04 21.37
C GLU A 34 17.91 -4.15 20.41
N LEU A 35 17.04 -4.52 19.47
CA LEU A 35 17.27 -5.60 18.53
C LEU A 35 18.27 -5.23 17.42
N TYR A 36 18.15 -4.02 16.85
CA TYR A 36 19.00 -3.55 15.76
C TYR A 36 19.43 -2.09 15.95
N PRO A 37 20.32 -1.81 16.92
CA PRO A 37 20.70 -0.44 17.31
C PRO A 37 21.48 0.31 16.23
N SER A 38 22.23 -0.39 15.37
CA SER A 38 23.03 0.23 14.32
C SER A 38 22.48 0.01 12.91
N ILE A 39 22.70 0.98 12.02
CA ILE A 39 22.38 0.86 10.60
C ILE A 39 23.07 -0.37 9.98
N LYS A 40 24.28 -0.71 10.44
CA LYS A 40 25.04 -1.87 9.96
C LYS A 40 24.31 -3.18 10.26
N GLU A 41 23.79 -3.34 11.48
CA GLU A 41 23.04 -4.55 11.88
C GLU A 41 21.73 -4.66 11.10
N GLN A 42 21.00 -3.55 10.94
CA GLN A 42 19.79 -3.52 10.12
C GLN A 42 20.06 -3.96 8.67
N ARG A 43 21.16 -3.48 8.07
CA ARG A 43 21.56 -3.86 6.69
C ARG A 43 21.94 -5.34 6.58
N ASN A 44 22.62 -5.88 7.59
CA ASN A 44 22.94 -7.30 7.64
C ASN A 44 21.66 -8.15 7.74
N PHE A 45 20.73 -7.75 8.60
CA PHE A 45 19.44 -8.39 8.76
C PHE A 45 18.63 -8.39 7.45
N GLU A 46 18.51 -7.24 6.79
CA GLU A 46 17.85 -7.12 5.48
C GLU A 46 18.47 -8.03 4.42
N SER A 47 19.81 -8.04 4.33
CA SER A 47 20.52 -8.90 3.38
C SER A 47 20.27 -10.38 3.68
N ASN A 48 20.28 -10.78 4.95
CA ASN A 48 20.00 -12.15 5.38
C ASN A 48 18.59 -12.60 5.00
N ILE A 49 17.59 -11.74 5.21
CA ILE A 49 16.20 -12.01 4.82
C ILE A 49 16.09 -12.11 3.31
N PHE A 50 16.56 -11.10 2.58
CA PHE A 50 16.47 -11.04 1.12
C PHE A 50 17.07 -12.30 0.47
N ASN A 51 18.27 -12.71 0.90
CA ASN A 51 18.95 -13.90 0.39
C ASN A 51 18.11 -15.18 0.55
N LYS A 52 17.29 -15.27 1.61
CA LYS A 52 16.45 -16.43 1.89
C LYS A 52 15.08 -16.36 1.22
N THR A 53 14.54 -15.17 0.99
CA THR A 53 13.16 -14.97 0.53
C THR A 53 13.03 -14.65 -0.96
N HIS A 54 14.01 -14.01 -1.59
CA HIS A 54 13.86 -13.46 -2.96
C HIS A 54 13.54 -14.50 -4.05
N LYS A 55 13.90 -15.77 -3.81
CA LYS A 55 13.65 -16.91 -4.71
C LYS A 55 12.54 -17.84 -4.24
N ALA A 56 12.00 -17.59 -3.05
CA ALA A 56 11.03 -18.47 -2.42
C ALA A 56 9.62 -17.90 -2.62
N ASP A 57 8.71 -18.75 -3.08
CA ASP A 57 7.29 -18.41 -3.31
C ASP A 57 6.45 -18.51 -2.02
N ASN A 58 7.11 -18.38 -0.85
CA ASN A 58 6.43 -18.36 0.43
C ASN A 58 6.02 -16.91 0.76
N GLU A 59 5.02 -16.75 1.63
CA GLU A 59 4.61 -15.45 2.15
C GLU A 59 5.12 -15.21 3.58
N ILE A 60 5.64 -16.25 4.22
CA ILE A 60 6.04 -16.27 5.63
C ILE A 60 7.37 -17.01 5.78
N ALA A 61 8.26 -16.47 6.61
CA ALA A 61 9.53 -17.08 6.99
C ALA A 61 9.82 -16.84 8.47
N PHE A 62 10.44 -17.82 9.13
CA PHE A 62 10.90 -17.68 10.50
C PHE A 62 12.43 -17.57 10.52
N LEU A 63 12.96 -16.42 10.92
CA LEU A 63 14.38 -16.07 10.79
C LEU A 63 14.86 -15.28 12.01
N GLU A 64 16.01 -15.67 12.57
CA GLU A 64 16.64 -14.98 13.71
C GLU A 64 15.72 -14.81 14.93
N GLY A 65 14.77 -15.74 15.13
CA GLY A 65 13.79 -15.64 16.22
C GLY A 65 12.70 -14.61 15.97
N LEU A 66 12.51 -14.21 14.71
CA LEU A 66 11.43 -13.34 14.26
C LEU A 66 10.54 -14.05 13.25
N THR A 67 9.27 -13.69 13.29
CA THR A 67 8.29 -14.04 12.27
C THR A 67 8.32 -12.93 11.22
N ILE A 68 8.68 -13.30 9.99
CA ILE A 68 8.77 -12.39 8.85
C ILE A 68 7.68 -12.75 7.87
N VAL A 69 6.81 -11.79 7.56
CA VAL A 69 5.87 -11.91 6.45
C VAL A 69 6.35 -11.02 5.31
N TYR A 70 6.20 -11.50 4.08
CA TYR A 70 6.72 -10.79 2.93
C TYR A 70 5.92 -11.01 1.66
N LYS A 71 6.02 -10.04 0.76
CA LYS A 71 5.36 -10.04 -0.55
C LYS A 71 6.27 -9.38 -1.57
N SER A 72 6.34 -9.91 -2.78
CA SER A 72 7.06 -9.30 -3.89
C SER A 72 6.09 -8.72 -4.92
N SER A 73 6.55 -7.70 -5.66
CA SER A 73 5.83 -7.13 -6.79
C SER A 73 6.82 -6.51 -7.77
N ILE A 74 6.84 -6.99 -9.02
CA ILE A 74 7.73 -6.54 -10.10
C ILE A 74 9.21 -6.59 -9.68
N ASP A 75 9.73 -5.49 -9.13
CA ASP A 75 11.12 -5.29 -8.70
C ASP A 75 11.23 -4.80 -7.24
N LEU A 76 10.16 -4.97 -6.45
CA LEU A 76 10.04 -4.59 -5.05
C LEU A 76 9.73 -5.79 -4.16
N PHE A 77 10.30 -5.77 -2.96
CA PHE A 77 10.07 -6.76 -1.90
C PHE A 77 9.66 -6.05 -0.61
N PHE A 78 8.48 -6.36 -0.12
CA PHE A 78 7.86 -5.78 1.08
C PHE A 78 7.99 -6.76 2.23
N TYR A 79 8.41 -6.27 3.39
CA TYR A 79 8.63 -7.09 4.58
C TYR A 79 8.03 -6.45 5.81
N VAL A 80 7.40 -7.27 6.65
CA VAL A 80 7.00 -6.92 8.01
C VAL A 80 7.55 -7.99 8.95
N ALA A 81 8.27 -7.57 9.99
CA ALA A 81 8.86 -8.43 11.00
C ALA A 81 8.16 -8.24 12.34
N GLY A 82 7.80 -9.35 12.99
CA GLY A 82 7.30 -9.39 14.36
C GLY A 82 8.08 -10.37 15.22
N SER A 83 7.80 -10.40 16.53
CA SER A 83 8.40 -11.36 17.46
C SER A 83 8.04 -12.80 17.08
N ALA A 84 8.83 -13.78 17.55
CA ALA A 84 8.59 -15.21 17.26
C ALA A 84 7.20 -15.72 17.64
N GLN A 85 6.55 -15.11 18.62
CA GLN A 85 5.25 -15.52 19.15
C GLN A 85 4.09 -14.72 18.56
N GLU A 86 4.37 -13.76 17.68
CA GLU A 86 3.31 -12.95 17.08
C GLU A 86 2.46 -13.75 16.11
N ASN A 87 1.17 -13.42 16.06
CA ASN A 87 0.24 -14.01 15.12
C ASN A 87 0.58 -13.58 13.67
N GLU A 88 0.89 -14.55 12.81
CA GLU A 88 1.31 -14.27 11.44
C GLU A 88 0.20 -13.61 10.63
N LEU A 89 -1.08 -13.94 10.90
CA LEU A 89 -2.23 -13.32 10.22
C LEU A 89 -2.32 -11.83 10.52
N MET A 90 -1.94 -11.42 11.74
CA MET A 90 -1.92 -10.00 12.09
C MET A 90 -0.81 -9.27 11.33
N LEU A 91 0.38 -9.84 11.25
CA LEU A 91 1.48 -9.28 10.43
C LEU A 91 1.11 -9.24 8.93
N MET A 92 0.45 -10.29 8.42
CA MET A 92 -0.05 -10.34 7.04
C MET A 92 -1.09 -9.25 6.76
N SER A 93 -1.93 -8.90 7.75
CA SER A 93 -2.89 -7.80 7.60
C SER A 93 -2.19 -6.45 7.44
N VAL A 94 -1.11 -6.21 8.21
CA VAL A 94 -0.26 -5.01 8.10
C VAL A 94 0.41 -4.96 6.73
N LEU A 95 1.01 -6.08 6.30
CA LEU A 95 1.68 -6.17 5.01
C LEU A 95 0.71 -5.93 3.84
N SER A 96 -0.50 -6.51 3.91
CA SER A 96 -1.54 -6.31 2.90
C SER A 96 -2.03 -4.87 2.88
N CYS A 97 -2.29 -4.29 4.05
CA CYS A 97 -2.68 -2.89 4.20
C CYS A 97 -1.64 -1.94 3.59
N LEU A 98 -0.35 -2.17 3.87
CA LEU A 98 0.76 -1.41 3.28
C LEU A 98 0.78 -1.54 1.76
N PHE A 99 0.73 -2.77 1.25
CA PHE A 99 0.78 -3.04 -0.19
C PHE A 99 -0.39 -2.39 -0.94
N ASP A 100 -1.61 -2.53 -0.44
CA ASP A 100 -2.80 -1.99 -1.08
C ASP A 100 -2.85 -0.45 -1.00
N SER A 101 -2.44 0.13 0.12
CA SER A 101 -2.30 1.58 0.29
C SER A 101 -1.28 2.15 -0.70
N LEU A 102 -0.10 1.53 -0.81
CA LEU A 102 0.92 1.95 -1.78
C LEU A 102 0.47 1.72 -3.22
N THR A 103 -0.28 0.65 -3.51
CA THR A 103 -0.88 0.43 -4.83
C THR A 103 -1.77 1.61 -5.21
N HIS A 104 -2.54 2.17 -4.27
CA HIS A 104 -3.35 3.35 -4.54
C HIS A 104 -2.50 4.62 -4.73
N VAL A 105 -1.58 4.89 -3.80
CA VAL A 105 -0.68 6.07 -3.84
C VAL A 105 0.17 6.10 -5.11
N LEU A 106 0.60 4.93 -5.60
CA LEU A 106 1.41 4.76 -6.80
C LEU A 106 0.57 4.52 -8.08
N ARG A 107 -0.75 4.78 -8.03
CA ARG A 107 -1.65 4.67 -9.19
C ARG A 107 -1.57 3.32 -9.90
N LYS A 108 -1.51 2.23 -9.12
CA LYS A 108 -1.41 0.83 -9.54
C LYS A 108 -0.07 0.38 -10.13
N ASN A 109 0.94 1.25 -10.18
CA ASN A 109 2.28 0.91 -10.63
C ASN A 109 3.21 0.73 -9.42
N VAL A 110 3.18 -0.47 -8.83
CA VAL A 110 4.02 -0.80 -7.66
C VAL A 110 5.38 -1.31 -8.14
N GLU A 111 6.20 -0.37 -8.61
CA GLU A 111 7.58 -0.61 -9.06
C GLU A 111 8.55 0.39 -8.42
N ARG A 112 9.84 0.05 -8.40
CA ARG A 112 10.90 0.84 -7.77
C ARG A 112 10.90 2.29 -8.22
N LYS A 113 10.72 2.54 -9.51
CA LYS A 113 10.70 3.90 -10.07
C LYS A 113 9.58 4.74 -9.46
N CYS A 114 8.34 4.24 -9.49
CA CYS A 114 7.18 4.94 -8.96
C CYS A 114 7.27 5.14 -7.45
N LEU A 115 7.78 4.14 -6.70
CA LEU A 115 7.99 4.27 -5.26
C LEU A 115 8.99 5.38 -4.94
N LEU A 116 10.11 5.46 -5.67
CA LEU A 116 11.13 6.50 -5.48
C LEU A 116 10.62 7.90 -5.85
N GLU A 117 9.76 8.00 -6.86
CA GLU A 117 9.10 9.27 -7.24
C GLU A 117 8.11 9.75 -6.17
N ASN A 118 7.58 8.84 -5.34
CA ASN A 118 6.58 9.15 -4.31
C ASN A 118 6.95 8.54 -2.95
N MET A 119 8.16 8.84 -2.48
CA MET A 119 8.65 8.37 -1.17
C MET A 119 7.91 9.01 0.00
N GLU A 120 7.51 10.28 -0.12
CA GLU A 120 6.77 10.99 0.94
C GLU A 120 5.43 10.31 1.23
N GLY A 121 4.66 9.99 0.19
CA GLY A 121 3.41 9.24 0.33
C GLY A 121 3.64 7.87 0.96
N ALA A 122 4.74 7.19 0.62
CA ALA A 122 5.08 5.91 1.22
C ALA A 122 5.39 6.00 2.72
N PHE A 123 6.12 7.04 3.15
CA PHE A 123 6.39 7.26 4.58
C PHE A 123 5.11 7.56 5.37
N LEU A 124 4.24 8.42 4.83
CA LEU A 124 2.96 8.75 5.46
C LEU A 124 2.06 7.52 5.61
N VAL A 125 1.97 6.67 4.58
CA VAL A 125 1.24 5.40 4.65
C VAL A 125 1.77 4.54 5.78
N VAL A 126 3.10 4.40 5.92
CA VAL A 126 3.68 3.59 7.00
C VAL A 126 3.38 4.19 8.38
N ASP A 127 3.46 5.52 8.54
CA ASP A 127 3.14 6.20 9.81
C ASP A 127 1.68 6.03 10.24
N GLU A 128 0.74 6.01 9.29
CA GLU A 128 -0.68 5.78 9.59
C GLU A 128 -1.02 4.32 9.93
N ILE A 129 -0.19 3.36 9.50
CA ILE A 129 -0.37 1.93 9.78
C ILE A 129 0.28 1.55 11.11
N ILE A 130 1.50 2.03 11.37
CA ILE A 130 2.33 1.60 12.52
C ILE A 130 2.93 2.82 13.22
N ASP A 131 2.71 2.92 14.53
CA ASP A 131 3.40 3.90 15.38
C ASP A 131 4.11 3.19 16.53
N GLY A 132 5.42 3.39 16.62
CA GLY A 132 6.25 2.79 17.67
C GLY A 132 6.19 1.26 17.74
N GLY A 133 5.83 0.56 16.66
CA GLY A 133 5.64 -0.90 16.63
C GLY A 133 4.24 -1.38 17.01
N VAL A 134 3.33 -0.45 17.33
CA VAL A 134 1.90 -0.71 17.55
C VAL A 134 1.16 -0.53 16.22
N ILE A 135 0.27 -1.47 15.90
CA ILE A 135 -0.59 -1.37 14.71
C ILE A 135 -1.73 -0.40 15.02
N LEU A 136 -1.79 0.71 14.29
CA LEU A 136 -2.84 1.71 14.40
C LEU A 136 -4.01 1.42 13.45
N GLU A 137 -3.71 0.95 12.25
CA GLU A 137 -4.70 0.71 11.20
C GLU A 137 -4.31 -0.49 10.34
N SER A 138 -5.30 -1.32 10.00
CA SER A 138 -5.13 -2.51 9.16
C SER A 138 -6.01 -2.48 7.91
N ASP A 139 -6.87 -1.47 7.77
CA ASP A 139 -7.67 -1.24 6.56
C ASP A 139 -7.05 -0.14 5.69
N HIS A 140 -6.60 -0.51 4.48
CA HIS A 140 -6.01 0.42 3.52
C HIS A 140 -6.95 1.58 3.15
N GLN A 141 -8.27 1.37 3.14
CA GLN A 141 -9.22 2.45 2.84
C GLN A 141 -9.19 3.54 3.91
N GLN A 142 -9.03 3.15 5.18
CA GLN A 142 -8.92 4.09 6.29
C GLN A 142 -7.58 4.82 6.29
N VAL A 143 -6.49 4.11 6.02
CA VAL A 143 -5.15 4.72 5.85
C VAL A 143 -5.20 5.81 4.78
N LEU A 144 -5.74 5.50 3.61
CA LEU A 144 -5.81 6.46 2.50
C LEU A 144 -6.65 7.70 2.83
N GLN A 145 -7.70 7.56 3.62
CA GLN A 145 -8.49 8.70 4.10
C GLN A 145 -7.69 9.60 5.04
N LYS A 146 -6.89 9.01 5.95
CA LYS A 146 -6.07 9.75 6.93
C LYS A 146 -4.87 10.43 6.28
N VAL A 147 -4.15 9.74 5.39
CA VAL A 147 -3.00 10.29 4.68
C VAL A 147 -3.40 11.52 3.84
N ASN A 148 -4.68 11.63 3.43
CA ASN A 148 -5.23 12.74 2.63
C ASN A 148 -4.27 13.11 1.48
N TYR A 149 -3.71 12.08 0.84
CA TYR A 149 -2.67 12.23 -0.16
C TYR A 149 -3.25 12.96 -1.37
N ARG A 150 -3.04 14.26 -1.43
CA ARG A 150 -3.29 15.08 -2.61
C ARG A 150 -2.07 14.90 -3.51
N ALA A 151 -2.01 13.78 -4.23
CA ALA A 151 -1.12 13.69 -5.38
C ALA A 151 -1.41 14.91 -6.25
N ASP A 152 -0.43 15.79 -6.45
CA ASP A 152 -0.57 16.99 -7.28
C ASP A 152 -1.40 16.68 -8.55
N ASP A 153 -2.45 17.48 -8.70
CA ASP A 153 -3.45 17.56 -9.77
C ASP A 153 -3.67 16.31 -10.65
N ASN A 154 -4.81 15.66 -10.41
CA ASN A 154 -5.46 14.83 -11.42
C ASN A 154 -6.16 15.76 -12.44
N PRO A 155 -5.78 15.82 -13.72
CA PRO A 155 -6.65 16.36 -14.78
C PRO A 155 -7.85 15.43 -15.08
N LEU A 156 -7.96 14.30 -14.38
CA LEU A 156 -8.99 13.26 -14.60
C LEU A 156 -10.33 13.57 -13.94
N THR A 157 -10.37 14.45 -12.93
CA THR A 157 -11.65 14.93 -12.38
C THR A 157 -12.38 15.82 -13.38
N GLU A 158 -11.67 16.67 -14.14
CA GLU A 158 -12.29 17.44 -15.22
C GLU A 158 -12.79 16.56 -16.36
N GLN A 159 -12.10 15.48 -16.73
CA GLN A 159 -12.59 14.61 -17.81
C GLN A 159 -13.89 13.91 -17.46
N SER A 160 -14.09 13.43 -16.22
CA SER A 160 -15.33 12.72 -15.86
C SER A 160 -16.56 13.65 -15.82
N VAL A 161 -16.44 14.87 -15.25
CA VAL A 161 -17.53 15.85 -15.32
C VAL A 161 -17.76 16.36 -16.74
N THR A 162 -16.70 16.57 -17.53
CA THR A 162 -16.85 17.03 -18.92
C THR A 162 -17.51 15.96 -19.79
N GLN A 163 -17.16 14.68 -19.64
CA GLN A 163 -17.80 13.58 -20.36
C GLN A 163 -19.29 13.45 -20.00
N HIS A 164 -19.62 13.53 -18.71
CA HIS A 164 -21.02 13.47 -18.25
C HIS A 164 -21.85 14.66 -18.72
N LEU A 165 -21.28 15.88 -18.73
CA LEU A 165 -21.95 17.05 -19.31
C LEU A 165 -22.10 16.91 -20.83
N THR A 166 -21.08 16.40 -21.52
CA THR A 166 -21.09 16.26 -22.99
C THR A 166 -22.12 15.22 -23.45
N GLU A 167 -22.24 14.08 -22.75
CA GLU A 167 -23.28 13.09 -23.00
C GLU A 167 -24.69 13.64 -22.75
N LYS A 168 -24.89 14.35 -21.63
CA LYS A 168 -26.19 15.00 -21.35
C LYS A 168 -26.55 16.05 -22.42
N LEU A 169 -25.58 16.85 -22.86
CA LEU A 169 -25.80 17.83 -23.93
C LEU A 169 -26.12 17.15 -25.27
N ALA A 170 -25.42 16.07 -25.64
CA ALA A 170 -25.69 15.31 -26.86
C ALA A 170 -27.09 14.68 -26.85
N LEU A 171 -27.54 14.14 -25.71
CA LEU A 171 -28.89 13.63 -25.52
C LEU A 171 -29.95 14.73 -25.72
N THR A 172 -29.75 15.92 -25.15
CA THR A 172 -30.71 17.03 -25.30
C THR A 172 -30.80 17.55 -26.74
N SER A 173 -29.67 17.60 -27.46
CA SER A 173 -29.60 17.97 -28.88
C SER A 173 -30.43 17.01 -29.75
N ASN A 174 -30.28 15.70 -29.54
CA ASN A 174 -30.98 14.70 -30.34
C ASN A 174 -32.49 14.71 -30.10
N VAL A 175 -32.93 14.94 -28.85
CA VAL A 175 -34.36 15.08 -28.52
C VAL A 175 -34.95 16.33 -29.18
N LEU A 176 -34.25 17.45 -29.15
CA LEU A 176 -34.67 18.70 -29.81
C LEU A 176 -34.79 18.54 -31.33
N GLN A 177 -33.84 17.83 -31.95
CA GLN A 177 -33.87 17.59 -33.40
C GLN A 177 -35.04 16.68 -33.79
N SER A 178 -35.26 15.60 -33.03
CA SER A 178 -36.40 14.70 -33.26
C SER A 178 -37.75 15.41 -33.08
N ALA A 179 -37.87 16.28 -32.07
CA ALA A 179 -39.06 17.10 -31.87
C ALA A 179 -39.31 18.09 -33.03
N LYS A 180 -38.26 18.73 -33.57
CA LYS A 180 -38.37 19.60 -34.75
C LYS A 180 -38.86 18.83 -35.98
N ASP A 181 -38.33 17.63 -36.20
CA ASP A 181 -38.73 16.81 -37.34
C ASP A 181 -40.19 16.35 -37.20
N GLN A 182 -40.63 15.95 -36.01
CA GLN A 182 -42.04 15.62 -35.76
C GLN A 182 -42.99 16.80 -36.01
N ILE A 183 -42.61 18.01 -35.62
CA ILE A 183 -43.40 19.23 -35.91
C ILE A 183 -43.45 19.51 -37.41
N LYS A 184 -42.34 19.34 -38.12
CA LYS A 184 -42.28 19.52 -39.57
C LYS A 184 -43.23 18.56 -40.31
N TRP A 185 -43.27 17.30 -39.90
CA TRP A 185 -44.18 16.31 -40.48
C TRP A 185 -45.67 16.54 -40.14
N SER A 186 -45.97 17.15 -38.99
CA SER A 186 -47.34 17.45 -38.60
C SER A 186 -47.92 18.72 -39.23
N ILE A 187 -47.08 19.61 -39.78
CA ILE A 187 -47.51 20.78 -40.56
C ILE A 187 -47.70 20.45 -42.06
N LEU A 188 -47.10 19.35 -42.54
CA LEU A 188 -47.19 18.89 -43.93
C LEU A 188 -48.43 18.02 -44.22
N LYS A 189 -49.38 17.93 -43.28
CA LYS A 189 -50.63 17.18 -43.41
C LYS A 189 -51.81 18.12 -43.20
#